data_AF-A0A0F9M8Y2-F1
#
_entry.id   AF-A0A0F9M8Y2-F1
#
_cell.length_a   1.000
_cell.length_b   1.000
_cell.length_c   1.000
_cell.angle_alpha   90.00
_cell.angle_beta   90.00
_cell.angle_gamma   90.00
#
_symmetry.space_group_name_H-M   'P 1'
#
loop_
_entity.id
_entity.type
_entity.pdbx_description
1 polymer ?
#
loop_
_entity_poly.entity_id
_entity_poly.type
_entity_poly.pdbx_seq_one_letter_code
_entity_poly.pdbx_strand_id
1 'polypeptide(L)'
;MQSIKFVLFTVLSLISMGLYAQNSPDCRTAIPVCADAPIMGYADGNGDIDDFDPDVIRMYDCLEKGSVSSANVENNASWFVFRAGTGGQLGFDIESLPVGGSGTPTAEWDFIVFGPDPDCNAISMGTAPVAACNYEVNTTNFTGIGTNPVNGQEGDVFVDDVTEGNGNTYSPWLEVQPGEMYYILINNYNTNFDNEAEHFKLTFTGSSVDADQDSALDCTLRDEFLGLDIIACNGDPDIPLSALNSPAGPDILNVAWTVDYDDDGTIDAPLGSGPSATQIIVESPDSGRYFIDITTSFGHVTDDIFITFYGTPGLDRIELL
;
A
#
# COMPACT_ATOMS: atom_id res chain seq x y z
N MET A 1 -12.61 23.86 40.16
CA MET A 1 -11.98 22.55 39.85
C MET A 1 -12.73 21.72 38.82
N GLN A 2 -14.06 21.81 38.70
CA GLN A 2 -14.83 21.11 37.66
C GLN A 2 -14.63 21.71 36.25
N SER A 3 -14.52 23.04 36.15
CA SER A 3 -14.39 23.77 34.88
C SER A 3 -13.05 23.51 34.17
N ILE A 4 -11.97 23.31 34.92
CA ILE A 4 -10.63 23.00 34.36
C ILE A 4 -10.59 21.57 33.81
N LYS A 5 -11.28 20.60 34.45
CA LYS A 5 -11.39 19.23 33.95
C LYS A 5 -12.21 19.13 32.66
N PHE A 6 -13.25 19.97 32.53
CA PHE A 6 -14.09 20.00 31.33
C PHE A 6 -13.35 20.61 30.14
N VAL A 7 -12.60 21.71 30.35
CA VAL A 7 -11.74 22.30 29.31
C VAL A 7 -10.61 21.35 28.93
N LEU A 8 -10.00 20.63 29.88
CA LEU A 8 -8.97 19.63 29.55
C LEU A 8 -9.53 18.48 28.72
N PHE A 9 -10.75 18.01 29.00
CA PHE A 9 -11.38 16.92 28.25
C PHE A 9 -11.81 17.37 26.84
N THR A 10 -12.33 18.59 26.70
CA THR A 10 -12.69 19.16 25.38
C THR A 10 -11.45 19.49 24.54
N VAL A 11 -10.35 19.96 25.14
CA VAL A 11 -9.08 20.18 24.45
C VAL A 11 -8.42 18.84 24.09
N LEU A 12 -8.51 17.81 24.93
CA LEU A 12 -7.99 16.47 24.62
C LEU A 12 -8.80 15.74 23.52
N SER A 13 -10.12 15.98 23.43
CA SER A 13 -10.96 15.51 22.31
C SER A 13 -10.91 16.38 21.04
N LEU A 14 -10.32 17.58 21.09
CA LEU A 14 -10.02 18.39 19.90
C LEU A 14 -8.59 18.13 19.39
N ILE A 15 -7.76 17.43 20.19
CA ILE A 15 -6.41 16.95 19.85
C ILE A 15 -6.45 15.49 19.37
N SER A 16 -7.62 14.84 19.30
CA SER A 16 -7.79 13.63 18.49
C SER A 16 -7.73 14.01 17.01
N MET A 17 -6.49 14.23 16.58
CA MET A 17 -5.90 13.96 15.27
C MET A 17 -6.94 13.60 14.22
N GLY A 18 -7.04 14.42 13.17
CA GLY A 18 -7.49 13.88 11.89
C GLY A 18 -6.58 12.69 11.59
N LEU A 19 -7.14 11.48 11.71
CA LEU A 19 -6.50 10.30 11.15
C LEU A 19 -6.61 10.52 9.65
N TYR A 20 -5.51 10.93 9.03
CA TYR A 20 -5.43 10.98 7.58
C TYR A 20 -5.37 9.53 7.11
N ALA A 21 -6.33 9.16 6.28
CA ALA A 21 -6.25 7.89 5.59
C ALA A 21 -5.18 8.00 4.51
N GLN A 22 -4.38 6.96 4.39
CA GLN A 22 -3.31 6.89 3.41
C GLN A 22 -3.82 6.24 2.14
N ASN A 23 -3.31 6.72 1.01
CA ASN A 23 -3.54 6.08 -0.28
C ASN A 23 -2.25 6.15 -1.09
N SER A 24 -1.84 5.00 -1.62
CA SER A 24 -0.85 4.88 -2.67
C SER A 24 -1.49 4.03 -3.76
N PRO A 25 -1.82 4.61 -4.92
CA PRO A 25 -2.53 3.87 -5.95
C PRO A 25 -1.61 3.01 -6.84
N ASP A 26 -0.29 3.07 -6.66
CA ASP A 26 0.70 2.34 -7.49
C ASP A 26 1.53 1.33 -6.67
N CYS A 27 1.79 0.14 -7.22
CA CYS A 27 2.63 -0.89 -6.60
C CYS A 27 4.02 -0.37 -6.22
N ARG A 28 4.63 0.43 -7.10
CA ARG A 28 5.98 0.96 -6.90
C ARG A 28 6.09 1.92 -5.73
N THR A 29 4.97 2.50 -5.28
CA THR A 29 4.92 3.43 -4.14
C THR A 29 4.11 2.86 -2.97
N ALA A 30 3.88 1.54 -2.96
CA ALA A 30 3.09 0.84 -1.96
C ALA A 30 3.51 1.24 -0.54
N ILE A 31 2.53 1.50 0.32
CA ILE A 31 2.77 1.99 1.67
C ILE A 31 3.31 0.84 2.54
N PRO A 32 4.51 0.95 3.12
CA PRO A 32 4.99 -0.03 4.07
C PRO A 32 4.18 -0.03 5.37
N VAL A 33 3.77 -1.20 5.84
CA VAL A 33 2.95 -1.33 7.04
C VAL A 33 3.57 -2.23 8.10
N CYS A 34 3.18 -1.97 9.35
CA CYS A 34 3.47 -2.84 10.48
C CYS A 34 2.17 -3.20 11.22
N ALA A 35 2.24 -4.16 12.15
CA ALA A 35 1.07 -4.69 12.85
C ALA A 35 0.73 -3.91 14.13
N ASP A 36 1.46 -2.84 14.46
CA ASP A 36 1.39 -2.12 15.75
C ASP A 36 0.09 -1.32 15.95
N ALA A 37 -0.65 -1.02 14.89
CA ALA A 37 -1.93 -0.35 14.95
C ALA A 37 -2.81 -0.65 13.72
N PRO A 38 -4.12 -0.40 13.81
CA PRO A 38 -4.96 -0.38 12.63
C PRO A 38 -4.51 0.73 11.66
N ILE A 39 -4.41 0.39 10.38
CA ILE A 39 -4.04 1.32 9.31
C ILE A 39 -5.34 1.86 8.70
N MET A 40 -5.44 3.19 8.62
CA MET A 40 -6.57 3.86 7.98
C MET A 40 -6.21 4.12 6.52
N GLY A 41 -7.03 3.61 5.60
CA GLY A 41 -6.83 3.77 4.17
C GLY A 41 -8.12 4.18 3.45
N TYR A 42 -7.96 4.61 2.22
CA TYR A 42 -9.04 4.81 1.26
C TYR A 42 -8.47 4.56 -0.12
N ALA A 43 -9.29 4.05 -1.04
CA ALA A 43 -8.86 3.79 -2.40
C ALA A 43 -9.59 4.73 -3.36
N ASP A 44 -8.83 5.42 -4.21
CA ASP A 44 -9.33 6.42 -5.15
C ASP A 44 -8.32 6.57 -6.31
N GLY A 45 -8.82 6.61 -7.54
CA GLY A 45 -8.01 6.74 -8.75
C GLY A 45 -7.37 5.44 -9.26
N ASN A 46 -6.53 5.54 -10.30
CA ASN A 46 -5.96 4.40 -11.06
C ASN A 46 -4.42 4.42 -11.11
N GLY A 47 -3.74 5.08 -10.16
CA GLY A 47 -2.28 5.22 -10.22
C GLY A 47 -1.80 6.30 -11.20
N ASP A 48 -0.52 6.67 -11.08
CA ASP A 48 0.22 7.41 -12.12
C ASP A 48 0.82 6.44 -13.16
N ILE A 49 1.04 5.19 -12.77
CA ILE A 49 1.53 4.06 -13.56
C ILE A 49 0.41 3.04 -13.67
N ASP A 50 0.11 2.60 -14.89
CA ASP A 50 -0.85 1.50 -15.08
C ASP A 50 -0.20 0.18 -14.66
N ASP A 51 -0.50 -0.26 -13.43
CA ASP A 51 0.04 -1.49 -12.86
C ASP A 51 -0.51 -2.73 -13.57
N PHE A 52 -1.64 -2.63 -14.29
CA PHE A 52 -2.24 -3.73 -15.01
C PHE A 52 -2.75 -3.29 -16.39
N ASP A 53 -1.90 -3.44 -17.41
CA ASP A 53 -2.25 -3.10 -18.80
C ASP A 53 -3.66 -3.62 -19.15
N PRO A 54 -4.66 -2.76 -19.33
CA PRO A 54 -6.07 -3.14 -19.46
C PRO A 54 -6.40 -3.87 -20.76
N ASP A 55 -5.48 -3.81 -21.73
CA ASP A 55 -5.59 -4.56 -22.98
C ASP A 55 -5.03 -5.98 -22.84
N VAL A 56 -4.10 -6.20 -21.91
CA VAL A 56 -3.41 -7.47 -21.67
C VAL A 56 -3.98 -8.22 -20.45
N ILE A 57 -4.13 -7.56 -19.31
CA ILE A 57 -4.55 -8.12 -18.02
C ILE A 57 -5.97 -7.64 -17.69
N ARG A 58 -6.95 -8.52 -17.91
CA ARG A 58 -8.37 -8.26 -17.63
C ARG A 58 -8.88 -8.96 -16.38
N MET A 59 -8.08 -9.86 -15.85
CA MET A 59 -8.32 -10.62 -14.64
C MET A 59 -6.95 -11.06 -14.11
N TYR A 60 -6.71 -10.89 -12.82
CA TYR A 60 -5.52 -11.39 -12.16
C TYR A 60 -5.91 -12.25 -10.95
N ASP A 61 -5.76 -13.56 -11.14
CA ASP A 61 -6.37 -14.57 -10.27
C ASP A 61 -7.87 -14.30 -10.10
N CYS A 62 -8.35 -13.93 -8.91
CA CYS A 62 -9.76 -13.62 -8.73
C CYS A 62 -10.14 -12.15 -9.01
N LEU A 63 -9.23 -11.19 -8.99
CA LEU A 63 -9.64 -9.80 -9.26
C LEU A 63 -9.89 -9.59 -10.74
N GLU A 64 -11.12 -9.25 -11.10
CA GLU A 64 -11.54 -8.96 -12.47
C GLU A 64 -11.65 -7.46 -12.76
N LYS A 65 -11.56 -7.12 -14.04
CA LYS A 65 -11.80 -5.77 -14.55
C LYS A 65 -13.19 -5.28 -14.09
N GLY A 66 -13.24 -4.14 -13.41
CA GLY A 66 -14.50 -3.51 -13.00
C GLY A 66 -15.48 -3.28 -14.17
N SER A 67 -16.79 -3.26 -13.90
CA SER A 67 -17.84 -3.20 -14.94
C SER A 67 -18.02 -1.86 -15.65
N VAL A 68 -17.33 -0.80 -15.24
CA VAL A 68 -17.27 0.42 -16.06
C VAL A 68 -16.29 0.18 -17.21
N SER A 69 -16.70 0.50 -18.43
CA SER A 69 -15.96 0.15 -19.66
C SER A 69 -14.49 0.63 -19.71
N SER A 70 -14.12 1.57 -18.85
CA SER A 70 -12.78 2.15 -18.71
C SER A 70 -11.97 1.69 -17.48
N ALA A 71 -12.53 0.93 -16.52
CA ALA A 71 -11.78 0.49 -15.33
C ALA A 71 -10.81 -0.64 -15.68
N ASN A 72 -9.58 -0.62 -15.20
CA ASN A 72 -8.63 -1.76 -15.17
C ASN A 72 -8.74 -2.46 -13.80
N VAL A 73 -7.87 -3.43 -13.50
CA VAL A 73 -7.81 -4.08 -12.16
C VAL A 73 -7.45 -3.08 -11.06
N GLU A 74 -6.70 -2.03 -11.42
CA GLU A 74 -6.23 -0.94 -10.54
C GLU A 74 -7.28 0.11 -10.19
N ASN A 75 -8.51 -0.04 -10.66
CA ASN A 75 -9.52 1.00 -10.47
C ASN A 75 -9.88 1.18 -8.99
N ASN A 76 -9.66 2.40 -8.48
CA ASN A 76 -9.75 2.76 -7.07
C ASN A 76 -8.91 1.82 -6.21
N ALA A 77 -7.60 1.81 -6.43
CA ALA A 77 -6.67 0.96 -5.71
C ALA A 77 -5.92 1.70 -4.59
N SER A 78 -5.52 0.92 -3.60
CA SER A 78 -4.53 1.25 -2.59
C SER A 78 -3.58 0.08 -2.42
N TRP A 79 -2.28 0.37 -2.48
CA TRP A 79 -1.21 -0.59 -2.31
C TRP A 79 -0.54 -0.46 -0.96
N PHE A 80 -0.33 -1.61 -0.33
CA PHE A 80 0.45 -1.77 0.89
C PHE A 80 1.49 -2.86 0.71
N VAL A 81 2.58 -2.77 1.46
CA VAL A 81 3.61 -3.80 1.50
C VAL A 81 3.96 -4.13 2.94
N PHE A 82 4.12 -5.41 3.24
CA PHE A 82 4.61 -5.86 4.54
C PHE A 82 5.68 -6.92 4.38
N ARG A 83 6.53 -7.01 5.42
CA ARG A 83 7.46 -8.11 5.60
C ARG A 83 7.10 -8.86 6.86
N ALA A 84 7.01 -10.19 6.79
CA ALA A 84 6.79 -11.01 7.97
C ALA A 84 8.01 -10.93 8.90
N GLY A 85 7.81 -10.52 10.15
CA GLY A 85 8.86 -10.48 11.18
C GLY A 85 9.01 -11.83 11.90
N THR A 86 7.90 -12.56 12.04
CA THR A 86 7.85 -13.92 12.59
C THR A 86 7.07 -14.88 11.69
N GLY A 87 7.34 -16.18 11.82
CA GLY A 87 6.64 -17.21 11.05
C GLY A 87 5.37 -17.72 11.73
N GLY A 88 4.42 -18.18 10.94
CA GLY A 88 3.13 -18.74 11.39
C GLY A 88 1.97 -18.24 10.56
N GLN A 89 0.75 -18.37 11.10
CA GLN A 89 -0.44 -17.82 10.46
C GLN A 89 -0.47 -16.31 10.57
N LEU A 90 -0.60 -15.65 9.41
CA LEU A 90 -0.81 -14.23 9.27
C LEU A 90 -2.04 -13.99 8.40
N GLY A 91 -2.83 -13.01 8.79
CA GLY A 91 -3.97 -12.54 8.03
C GLY A 91 -4.24 -11.08 8.34
N PHE A 92 -5.37 -10.58 7.87
CA PHE A 92 -5.83 -9.24 8.16
C PHE A 92 -7.33 -9.12 7.99
N ASP A 93 -7.91 -8.14 8.68
CA ASP A 93 -9.27 -7.67 8.51
C ASP A 93 -9.25 -6.34 7.75
N ILE A 94 -10.09 -6.22 6.72
CA ILE A 94 -10.45 -4.97 6.07
C ILE A 94 -11.88 -4.65 6.51
N GLU A 95 -12.03 -3.63 7.37
CA GLU A 95 -13.34 -3.14 7.81
C GLU A 95 -13.78 -1.94 6.97
N SER A 96 -14.92 -2.05 6.27
CA SER A 96 -15.57 -0.92 5.61
C SER A 96 -16.07 0.11 6.62
N LEU A 97 -15.74 1.39 6.40
CA LEU A 97 -16.14 2.49 7.26
C LEU A 97 -17.07 3.46 6.52
N PRO A 98 -18.13 3.95 7.17
CA PRO A 98 -19.07 4.86 6.53
C PRO A 98 -18.43 6.25 6.34
N VAL A 99 -18.84 6.95 5.27
CA VAL A 99 -18.45 8.35 5.05
C VAL A 99 -18.80 9.20 6.28
N GLY A 100 -17.82 9.95 6.79
CA GLY A 100 -18.00 10.80 7.98
C GLY A 100 -18.18 10.05 9.30
N GLY A 101 -17.93 8.73 9.34
CA GLY A 101 -17.93 7.92 10.57
C GLY A 101 -19.32 7.61 11.13
N SER A 102 -20.39 7.86 10.37
CA SER A 102 -21.76 7.51 10.76
C SER A 102 -22.57 7.01 9.58
N GLY A 103 -23.36 5.95 9.78
CA GLY A 103 -24.18 5.35 8.73
C GLY A 103 -23.79 3.90 8.46
N THR A 104 -24.37 3.34 7.41
CA THR A 104 -24.01 2.01 6.89
C THR A 104 -22.96 2.22 5.80
N PRO A 105 -21.77 1.59 5.87
CA PRO A 105 -20.83 1.59 4.76
C PRO A 105 -21.48 1.03 3.50
N THR A 106 -21.11 1.56 2.36
CA THR A 106 -21.59 1.12 1.05
C THR A 106 -20.48 0.53 0.19
N ALA A 107 -19.22 0.69 0.58
CA ALA A 107 -18.07 0.12 -0.09
C ALA A 107 -17.95 -1.38 0.17
N GLU A 108 -17.78 -2.09 -0.93
CA GLU A 108 -17.36 -3.48 -0.99
C GLU A 108 -15.88 -3.45 -1.36
N TRP A 109 -15.03 -3.91 -0.44
CA TRP A 109 -13.58 -3.96 -0.67
C TRP A 109 -13.24 -5.33 -1.23
N ASP A 110 -12.48 -5.31 -2.30
CA ASP A 110 -11.85 -6.49 -2.87
C ASP A 110 -10.36 -6.41 -2.59
N PHE A 111 -9.68 -7.56 -2.57
CA PHE A 111 -8.24 -7.57 -2.36
C PHE A 111 -7.53 -8.70 -3.09
N ILE A 112 -6.25 -8.47 -3.33
CA ILE A 112 -5.29 -9.47 -3.76
C ILE A 112 -3.97 -9.28 -3.01
N VAL A 113 -3.35 -10.40 -2.65
CA VAL A 113 -2.04 -10.46 -2.01
C VAL A 113 -1.07 -11.18 -2.93
N PHE A 114 -0.01 -10.51 -3.31
CA PHE A 114 1.08 -11.06 -4.09
C PHE A 114 2.21 -11.51 -3.17
N GLY A 115 2.78 -12.68 -3.44
CA GLY A 115 4.00 -13.14 -2.81
C GLY A 115 4.10 -14.66 -2.61
N PRO A 116 5.13 -15.11 -1.88
CA PRO A 116 6.19 -14.29 -1.27
C PRO A 116 7.15 -13.66 -2.30
N ASP A 117 7.75 -12.54 -1.91
CA ASP A 117 8.83 -11.80 -2.59
C ASP A 117 8.58 -11.48 -4.09
N PRO A 118 7.42 -10.91 -4.47
CA PRO A 118 7.20 -10.46 -5.84
C PRO A 118 7.88 -9.10 -6.06
N ASP A 119 8.19 -8.79 -7.31
CA ASP A 119 8.54 -7.43 -7.73
C ASP A 119 7.37 -6.81 -8.53
N CYS A 120 7.24 -5.48 -8.49
CA CYS A 120 6.15 -4.79 -9.19
C CYS A 120 6.16 -5.01 -10.70
N ASN A 121 7.32 -5.24 -11.33
CA ASN A 121 7.36 -5.56 -12.74
C ASN A 121 6.75 -6.95 -13.04
N ALA A 122 6.99 -7.95 -12.19
CA ALA A 122 6.35 -9.25 -12.30
C ALA A 122 4.84 -9.16 -12.10
N ILE A 123 4.38 -8.28 -11.21
CA ILE A 123 2.96 -7.95 -11.00
C ILE A 123 2.38 -7.34 -12.27
N SER A 124 3.01 -6.30 -12.83
CA SER A 124 2.53 -5.63 -14.05
C SER A 124 2.59 -6.47 -15.31
N MET A 125 3.45 -7.49 -15.34
CA MET A 125 3.49 -8.50 -16.39
C MET A 125 2.47 -9.62 -16.20
N GLY A 126 1.76 -9.64 -15.07
CA GLY A 126 0.83 -10.69 -14.73
C GLY A 126 1.50 -12.06 -14.53
N THR A 127 2.67 -12.07 -13.91
CA THR A 127 3.46 -13.29 -13.65
C THR A 127 3.81 -13.51 -12.18
N ALA A 128 3.58 -12.51 -11.32
CA ALA A 128 3.80 -12.62 -9.89
C ALA A 128 2.89 -13.67 -9.23
N PRO A 129 3.40 -14.44 -8.26
CA PRO A 129 2.58 -15.40 -7.53
C PRO A 129 1.52 -14.68 -6.70
N VAL A 130 0.31 -15.24 -6.68
CA VAL A 130 -0.79 -14.79 -5.83
C VAL A 130 -0.88 -15.69 -4.62
N ALA A 131 -0.80 -15.10 -3.43
CA ALA A 131 -0.84 -15.79 -2.15
C ALA A 131 -2.28 -15.95 -1.64
N ALA A 132 -3.11 -14.93 -1.85
CA ALA A 132 -4.52 -14.93 -1.50
C ALA A 132 -5.23 -13.83 -2.30
N CYS A 133 -6.51 -14.02 -2.55
CA CYS A 133 -7.36 -12.95 -3.09
C CYS A 133 -8.82 -13.25 -2.75
N ASN A 134 -9.67 -12.23 -2.76
CA ASN A 134 -11.11 -12.39 -2.58
C ASN A 134 -11.87 -11.20 -3.19
N TYR A 135 -13.00 -11.49 -3.82
CA TYR A 135 -14.05 -10.52 -4.14
C TYR A 135 -15.41 -11.22 -3.89
N GLU A 136 -16.05 -10.93 -2.76
CA GLU A 136 -17.31 -11.56 -2.38
C GLU A 136 -18.24 -10.52 -1.78
N VAL A 137 -19.54 -10.70 -2.01
CA VAL A 137 -20.54 -9.77 -1.49
C VAL A 137 -20.56 -9.85 0.04
N ASN A 138 -20.30 -8.71 0.65
CA ASN A 138 -20.10 -8.59 2.07
C ASN A 138 -21.42 -8.66 2.85
N THR A 139 -21.62 -9.73 3.63
CA THR A 139 -22.76 -9.84 4.58
C THR A 139 -22.48 -9.17 5.93
N THR A 140 -21.23 -8.78 6.16
CA THR A 140 -20.71 -8.00 7.29
C THR A 140 -19.85 -6.86 6.74
N ASN A 141 -19.46 -5.88 7.55
CA ASN A 141 -18.54 -4.83 7.08
C ASN A 141 -17.08 -5.33 6.90
N PHE A 142 -16.84 -6.64 6.87
CA PHE A 142 -15.52 -7.25 6.95
C PHE A 142 -15.26 -8.22 5.81
N THR A 143 -14.07 -8.11 5.25
CA THR A 143 -13.42 -9.04 4.32
C THR A 143 -11.96 -9.20 4.73
N GLY A 144 -11.26 -10.24 4.28
CA GLY A 144 -9.83 -10.35 4.53
C GLY A 144 -9.27 -11.77 4.49
N ILE A 145 -8.29 -12.03 5.35
CA ILE A 145 -7.57 -13.30 5.44
C ILE A 145 -7.68 -13.84 6.86
N GLY A 146 -8.08 -15.11 7.00
CA GLY A 146 -8.13 -15.81 8.28
C GLY A 146 -9.55 -16.14 8.72
N THR A 147 -10.10 -15.44 9.70
CA THR A 147 -11.43 -15.73 10.25
C THR A 147 -12.21 -14.44 10.44
N ASN A 148 -13.45 -14.40 9.92
CA ASN A 148 -14.30 -13.24 10.04
C ASN A 148 -14.61 -12.93 11.52
N PRO A 149 -14.31 -11.71 12.01
CA PRO A 149 -14.40 -11.37 13.44
C PRO A 149 -15.85 -11.21 13.93
N VAL A 150 -16.83 -11.10 13.02
CA VAL A 150 -18.24 -10.89 13.36
C VAL A 150 -19.00 -12.20 13.44
N ASN A 151 -18.81 -13.09 12.46
CA ASN A 151 -19.59 -14.32 12.34
C ASN A 151 -18.77 -15.61 12.60
N GLY A 152 -17.44 -15.51 12.74
CA GLY A 152 -16.54 -16.64 12.98
C GLY A 152 -16.33 -17.58 11.78
N GLN A 153 -16.72 -17.16 10.58
CA GLN A 153 -16.49 -17.91 9.34
C GLN A 153 -14.98 -17.98 9.06
N GLU A 154 -14.43 -19.20 9.01
CA GLU A 154 -13.07 -19.43 8.55
C GLU A 154 -12.99 -19.16 7.05
N GLY A 155 -11.90 -18.52 6.64
CA GLY A 155 -11.62 -18.26 5.24
C GLY A 155 -11.41 -19.55 4.47
N ASP A 156 -11.88 -19.56 3.22
CA ASP A 156 -11.83 -20.71 2.34
C ASP A 156 -11.24 -20.30 0.99
N VAL A 157 -10.78 -21.27 0.22
CA VAL A 157 -10.24 -21.03 -1.12
C VAL A 157 -11.31 -20.31 -1.94
N PHE A 158 -10.91 -19.21 -2.58
CA PHE A 158 -11.78 -18.46 -3.46
C PHE A 158 -12.33 -19.36 -4.58
N VAL A 159 -13.63 -19.26 -4.87
CA VAL A 159 -14.29 -20.02 -5.92
C VAL A 159 -15.01 -19.06 -6.87
N ASP A 160 -14.46 -18.93 -8.08
CA ASP A 160 -15.12 -18.25 -9.20
C ASP A 160 -16.29 -19.10 -9.73
N ASP A 161 -17.42 -19.11 -9.02
CA ASP A 161 -18.68 -19.61 -9.56
C ASP A 161 -19.60 -18.42 -9.90
N VAL A 162 -19.61 -18.10 -11.19
CA VAL A 162 -20.44 -17.09 -11.88
C VAL A 162 -21.95 -17.18 -11.59
N THR A 163 -22.43 -18.18 -10.85
CA THR A 163 -23.84 -18.32 -10.47
C THR A 163 -24.17 -17.92 -9.03
N GLU A 164 -23.23 -17.97 -8.11
CA GLU A 164 -23.32 -17.53 -6.71
C GLU A 164 -21.91 -17.75 -6.13
N GLY A 165 -21.20 -16.68 -5.79
CA GLY A 165 -19.96 -16.81 -5.01
C GLY A 165 -20.19 -17.66 -3.75
N ASN A 166 -19.13 -18.21 -3.16
CA ASN A 166 -19.29 -19.05 -1.98
C ASN A 166 -19.80 -18.26 -0.75
N GLY A 167 -19.89 -16.92 -0.87
CA GLY A 167 -20.32 -16.00 0.16
C GLY A 167 -19.33 -15.89 1.32
N ASN A 168 -18.10 -16.38 1.12
CA ASN A 168 -17.03 -16.33 2.08
C ASN A 168 -16.10 -15.16 1.77
N THR A 169 -16.26 -14.09 2.54
CA THR A 169 -15.48 -12.86 2.39
C THR A 169 -14.06 -13.00 2.95
N TYR A 170 -13.66 -14.19 3.37
CA TYR A 170 -12.33 -14.45 3.91
C TYR A 170 -11.60 -15.54 3.11
N SER A 171 -10.32 -15.31 2.87
CA SER A 171 -9.40 -16.30 2.31
C SER A 171 -8.63 -17.02 3.43
N PRO A 172 -8.07 -18.22 3.18
CA PRO A 172 -7.36 -18.98 4.20
C PRO A 172 -6.12 -18.23 4.70
N TRP A 173 -5.68 -18.51 5.93
CA TRP A 173 -4.47 -17.93 6.52
C TRP A 173 -3.25 -18.01 5.59
N LEU A 174 -2.46 -16.94 5.55
CA LEU A 174 -1.12 -16.99 4.98
C LEU A 174 -0.19 -17.71 5.97
N GLU A 175 0.52 -18.73 5.49
CA GLU A 175 1.54 -19.42 6.27
C GLU A 175 2.91 -18.80 5.94
N VAL A 176 3.30 -17.78 6.69
CA VAL A 176 4.49 -16.95 6.40
C VAL A 176 5.74 -17.44 7.13
N GLN A 177 6.90 -17.13 6.57
CA GLN A 177 8.21 -17.25 7.19
C GLN A 177 8.83 -15.87 7.47
N PRO A 178 9.69 -15.74 8.50
CA PRO A 178 10.39 -14.50 8.75
C PRO A 178 11.20 -14.03 7.53
N GLY A 179 11.01 -12.78 7.13
CA GLY A 179 11.68 -12.13 6.02
C GLY A 179 10.90 -12.13 4.70
N GLU A 180 9.85 -12.93 4.55
CA GLU A 180 9.03 -12.96 3.33
C GLU A 180 8.26 -11.63 3.17
N MET A 181 8.29 -11.09 1.95
CA MET A 181 7.61 -9.86 1.56
C MET A 181 6.32 -10.15 0.81
N TYR A 182 5.30 -9.33 1.06
CA TYR A 182 4.00 -9.43 0.40
C TYR A 182 3.44 -8.06 0.07
N TYR A 183 2.87 -7.94 -1.12
CA TYR A 183 2.12 -6.76 -1.56
C TYR A 183 0.63 -7.02 -1.44
N ILE A 184 -0.11 -6.04 -0.93
CA ILE A 184 -1.57 -6.06 -0.84
C ILE A 184 -2.08 -4.95 -1.76
N LEU A 185 -2.87 -5.32 -2.76
CA LEU A 185 -3.76 -4.36 -3.42
C LEU A 185 -5.14 -4.52 -2.77
N ILE A 186 -5.68 -3.40 -2.30
CA ILE A 186 -7.06 -3.26 -1.87
C ILE A 186 -7.72 -2.32 -2.86
N ASN A 187 -8.81 -2.75 -3.48
CA ASN A 187 -9.55 -1.88 -4.39
C ASN A 187 -11.04 -1.90 -4.08
N ASN A 188 -11.74 -0.97 -4.71
CA ASN A 188 -13.19 -0.91 -4.66
C ASN A 188 -13.76 -0.89 -6.07
N TYR A 189 -14.51 -1.95 -6.39
CA TYR A 189 -15.18 -2.14 -7.66
C TYR A 189 -16.02 -0.92 -8.10
N ASN A 190 -16.62 -0.19 -7.15
CA ASN A 190 -17.33 1.05 -7.42
C ASN A 190 -17.15 2.02 -6.25
N THR A 191 -16.51 3.19 -6.49
CA THR A 191 -16.65 4.33 -5.56
C THR A 191 -18.13 4.45 -5.24
N ASN A 192 -18.51 4.67 -3.99
CA ASN A 192 -19.92 4.70 -3.60
C ASN A 192 -20.76 5.55 -4.59
N PHE A 193 -22.05 5.26 -4.71
CA PHE A 193 -22.95 5.89 -5.70
C PHE A 193 -23.06 7.43 -5.61
N ASP A 194 -22.29 8.05 -4.72
CA ASP A 194 -22.24 9.47 -4.38
C ASP A 194 -20.88 10.14 -4.70
N ASN A 195 -19.92 9.45 -5.34
CA ASN A 195 -18.58 9.95 -5.73
C ASN A 195 -17.65 10.33 -4.55
N GLU A 196 -17.82 9.73 -3.37
CA GLU A 196 -16.98 9.98 -2.21
C GLU A 196 -16.25 8.68 -1.82
N ALA A 197 -14.93 8.62 -1.93
CA ALA A 197 -14.21 7.42 -1.53
C ALA A 197 -14.50 7.08 -0.04
N GLU A 198 -15.03 5.89 0.21
CA GLU A 198 -15.17 5.39 1.58
C GLU A 198 -13.81 4.97 2.12
N HIS A 199 -13.72 4.96 3.44
CA HIS A 199 -12.50 4.58 4.13
C HIS A 199 -12.57 3.12 4.53
N PHE A 200 -11.42 2.50 4.73
CA PHE A 200 -11.29 1.22 5.39
C PHE A 200 -10.31 1.30 6.56
N LYS A 201 -10.43 0.31 7.44
CA LYS A 201 -9.46 0.04 8.48
C LYS A 201 -8.86 -1.34 8.24
N LEU A 202 -7.56 -1.39 8.01
CA LEU A 202 -6.77 -2.61 7.86
C LEU A 202 -6.16 -2.99 9.22
N THR A 203 -6.41 -4.21 9.68
CA THR A 203 -5.89 -4.73 10.97
C THR A 203 -5.29 -6.11 10.78
N PHE A 204 -4.01 -6.29 11.08
CA PHE A 204 -3.36 -7.61 10.99
C PHE A 204 -3.82 -8.55 12.12
N THR A 205 -3.94 -9.84 11.79
CA THR A 205 -4.44 -10.90 12.68
C THR A 205 -3.66 -12.20 12.50
N GLY A 206 -3.96 -13.23 13.31
CA GLY A 206 -3.41 -14.57 13.20
C GLY A 206 -2.36 -14.90 14.26
N SER A 207 -1.92 -16.15 14.30
CA SER A 207 -1.02 -16.66 15.36
C SER A 207 0.31 -15.91 15.47
N SER A 208 0.81 -15.35 14.36
CA SER A 208 2.03 -14.52 14.36
C SER A 208 1.80 -13.22 15.13
N VAL A 209 0.65 -12.58 14.90
CA VAL A 209 0.23 -11.33 15.57
C VAL A 209 -0.16 -11.58 17.02
N ASP A 210 -0.89 -12.66 17.32
CA ASP A 210 -1.32 -13.02 18.67
C ASP A 210 -0.14 -13.35 19.59
N ALA A 211 0.95 -13.88 19.01
CA ALA A 211 2.17 -14.19 19.76
C ALA A 211 2.88 -12.92 20.22
N ASP A 212 3.10 -11.97 19.30
CA ASP A 212 3.68 -10.66 19.60
C ASP A 212 3.44 -9.67 18.43
N GLN A 213 2.45 -8.80 18.60
CA GLN A 213 2.06 -7.78 17.62
C GLN A 213 3.21 -6.86 17.19
N ASP A 214 4.16 -6.58 18.10
CA ASP A 214 5.27 -5.67 17.84
C ASP A 214 6.37 -6.31 16.98
N SER A 215 6.34 -7.64 16.80
CA SER A 215 7.34 -8.40 16.03
C SER A 215 6.76 -9.24 14.90
N ALA A 216 5.43 -9.31 14.79
CA ALA A 216 4.75 -10.09 13.77
C ALA A 216 5.11 -9.64 12.35
N LEU A 217 5.27 -8.33 12.17
CA LEU A 217 5.79 -7.71 10.95
C LEU A 217 7.12 -7.01 11.24
N ASP A 218 8.02 -7.00 10.26
CA ASP A 218 9.29 -6.30 10.35
C ASP A 218 9.07 -4.78 10.16
N CYS A 219 8.86 -4.08 11.27
CA CYS A 219 8.58 -2.64 11.24
C CYS A 219 9.75 -1.80 10.69
N THR A 220 10.96 -2.33 10.50
CA THR A 220 12.03 -1.53 9.86
C THR A 220 11.66 -1.18 8.42
N LEU A 221 10.74 -1.91 7.80
CA LEU A 221 10.20 -1.58 6.48
C LEU A 221 9.45 -0.24 6.47
N ARG A 222 8.94 0.25 7.62
CA ARG A 222 8.33 1.60 7.70
C ARG A 222 9.36 2.72 7.60
N ASP A 223 10.62 2.43 7.84
CA ASP A 223 11.69 3.39 7.62
C ASP A 223 11.98 3.56 6.12
N GLU A 224 11.54 2.61 5.28
CA GLU A 224 11.61 2.59 3.80
C GLU A 224 10.31 3.16 3.16
N PHE A 225 9.82 4.28 3.67
CA PHE A 225 8.52 4.86 3.29
C PHE A 225 8.45 5.51 1.91
N LEU A 226 9.60 5.69 1.23
CA LEU A 226 9.68 6.02 -0.19
C LEU A 226 9.38 4.81 -1.08
N GLY A 227 9.32 3.61 -0.50
CA GLY A 227 9.17 2.34 -1.21
C GLY A 227 10.50 1.59 -1.27
N LEU A 228 10.49 0.45 -1.96
CA LEU A 228 11.70 -0.33 -2.23
C LEU A 228 12.42 0.19 -3.48
N ASP A 229 13.71 -0.15 -3.61
CA ASP A 229 14.49 0.13 -4.82
C ASP A 229 13.75 -0.21 -6.12
N ILE A 230 13.75 0.73 -7.07
CA ILE A 230 12.98 0.63 -8.31
C ILE A 230 13.91 0.35 -9.49
N ILE A 231 13.56 -0.67 -10.26
CA ILE A 231 14.12 -0.93 -11.58
C ILE A 231 13.08 -0.52 -12.63
N ALA A 232 13.47 0.42 -13.49
CA ALA A 232 12.63 0.97 -14.56
C ALA A 232 13.37 0.95 -15.91
N CYS A 233 12.64 1.17 -17.00
CA CYS A 233 13.22 1.36 -18.33
C CYS A 233 13.25 2.84 -18.73
N ASN A 234 14.22 3.24 -19.57
CA ASN A 234 14.21 4.59 -20.14
C ASN A 234 12.92 4.82 -20.93
N GLY A 235 12.19 5.87 -20.57
CA GLY A 235 10.89 6.20 -21.13
C GLY A 235 9.70 5.60 -20.39
N ASP A 236 9.92 4.86 -19.29
CA ASP A 236 8.86 4.56 -18.33
C ASP A 236 8.25 5.87 -17.79
N PRO A 237 7.01 5.83 -17.29
CA PRO A 237 6.38 6.98 -16.65
C PRO A 237 7.22 7.52 -15.49
N ASP A 238 6.96 8.79 -15.16
CA ASP A 238 7.62 9.47 -14.05
C ASP A 238 7.29 8.78 -12.72
N ILE A 239 8.27 8.75 -11.80
CA ILE A 239 8.14 8.08 -10.50
C ILE A 239 7.87 9.16 -9.42
N PRO A 240 6.65 9.24 -8.86
CA PRO A 240 6.36 10.14 -7.76
C PRO A 240 6.92 9.58 -6.45
N LEU A 241 7.68 10.40 -5.71
CA LEU A 241 8.12 10.08 -4.36
C LEU A 241 7.42 11.00 -3.36
N SER A 242 6.93 10.45 -2.26
CA SER A 242 6.06 11.15 -1.32
C SER A 242 6.50 11.03 0.14
N ALA A 243 6.73 12.18 0.77
CA ALA A 243 6.95 12.30 2.21
C ALA A 243 5.69 12.00 3.04
N LEU A 244 4.51 12.00 2.41
CA LEU A 244 3.22 11.88 3.11
C LEU A 244 2.94 10.46 3.60
N ASN A 245 3.67 9.47 3.07
CA ASN A 245 3.62 8.08 3.53
C ASN A 245 4.55 7.84 4.73
N SER A 246 5.30 8.86 5.17
CA SER A 246 6.30 8.71 6.22
C SER A 246 5.69 8.54 7.63
N PRO A 247 6.44 7.93 8.57
CA PRO A 247 6.07 7.88 9.98
C PRO A 247 5.87 9.25 10.65
N ALA A 248 6.30 10.36 10.02
CA ALA A 248 6.09 11.71 10.55
C ALA A 248 4.61 12.10 10.62
N GLY A 249 3.77 11.51 9.76
CA GLY A 249 2.34 11.82 9.69
C GLY A 249 2.09 13.33 9.57
N PRO A 250 1.19 13.92 10.40
CA PRO A 250 0.89 15.36 10.32
C PRO A 250 1.98 16.28 10.90
N ASP A 251 3.04 15.76 11.53
CA ASP A 251 4.09 16.55 12.19
C ASP A 251 5.27 16.91 11.25
N ILE A 252 4.96 17.26 9.99
CA ILE A 252 5.97 17.71 9.04
C ILE A 252 6.22 19.21 9.22
N LEU A 253 7.39 19.58 9.71
CA LEU A 253 7.83 20.99 9.82
C LEU A 253 8.62 21.44 8.59
N ASN A 254 9.43 20.55 8.01
CA ASN A 254 10.19 20.80 6.79
C ASN A 254 10.51 19.47 6.11
N VAL A 255 10.55 19.46 4.78
CA VAL A 255 11.11 18.36 3.98
C VAL A 255 12.30 18.89 3.19
N ALA A 256 13.37 18.11 3.08
CA ALA A 256 14.50 18.38 2.21
C ALA A 256 14.84 17.14 1.38
N TRP A 257 15.06 17.34 0.08
CA TRP A 257 15.38 16.28 -0.87
C TRP A 257 16.78 16.49 -1.44
N THR A 258 17.53 15.40 -1.58
CA THR A 258 18.84 15.37 -2.23
C THR A 258 19.00 14.12 -3.08
N VAL A 259 19.96 14.12 -4.00
CA VAL A 259 20.25 12.98 -4.88
C VAL A 259 21.75 12.75 -5.00
N ASP A 260 22.13 11.48 -5.11
CA ASP A 260 23.42 10.97 -5.55
C ASP A 260 23.15 10.17 -6.85
N TYR A 261 23.44 10.77 -8.00
CA TYR A 261 23.11 10.22 -9.32
C TYR A 261 23.98 8.99 -9.64
N ASP A 262 25.22 8.97 -9.15
CA ASP A 262 26.19 7.92 -9.45
C ASP A 262 26.21 6.80 -8.38
N ASP A 263 25.40 6.92 -7.32
CA ASP A 263 25.34 6.05 -6.13
C ASP A 263 26.74 5.80 -5.53
N ASP A 264 27.58 6.84 -5.50
CA ASP A 264 28.98 6.76 -5.07
C ASP A 264 29.20 7.09 -3.58
N GLY A 265 28.12 7.46 -2.89
CA GLY A 265 28.07 7.90 -1.50
C GLY A 265 28.22 9.42 -1.32
N THR A 266 28.26 10.19 -2.41
CA THR A 266 28.38 11.65 -2.40
C THR A 266 27.12 12.30 -2.94
N ILE A 267 26.51 13.18 -2.14
CA ILE A 267 25.37 13.97 -2.60
C ILE A 267 25.80 14.94 -3.72
N ASP A 268 25.17 14.81 -4.89
CA ASP A 268 25.40 15.64 -6.06
C ASP A 268 24.61 16.95 -6.01
N ALA A 269 23.33 16.86 -5.66
CA ALA A 269 22.42 18.00 -5.77
C ALA A 269 21.29 18.00 -4.72
N PRO A 270 20.87 19.18 -4.24
CA PRO A 270 19.58 19.35 -3.59
C PRO A 270 18.46 19.43 -4.65
N LEU A 271 17.34 18.75 -4.39
CA LEU A 271 16.16 18.75 -5.26
C LEU A 271 15.03 19.66 -4.78
N GLY A 272 15.16 20.21 -3.57
CA GLY A 272 14.19 21.14 -3.01
C GLY A 272 14.12 21.05 -1.49
N SER A 273 13.61 22.11 -0.86
CA SER A 273 13.34 22.08 0.58
C SER A 273 12.22 23.02 0.96
N GLY A 274 11.40 22.61 1.92
CA GLY A 274 10.38 23.45 2.53
C GLY A 274 9.26 22.62 3.18
N PRO A 275 8.38 23.25 3.97
CA PRO A 275 7.22 22.57 4.56
C PRO A 275 6.24 22.02 3.51
N SER A 276 6.25 22.59 2.29
CA SER A 276 5.40 22.15 1.18
C SER A 276 6.11 21.24 0.18
N ALA A 277 7.40 20.93 0.36
CA ALA A 277 8.17 20.08 -0.54
C ALA A 277 7.91 18.59 -0.26
N THR A 278 6.64 18.23 -0.12
CA THR A 278 6.21 16.89 0.33
C THR A 278 6.29 15.82 -0.75
N GLN A 279 6.53 16.22 -2.00
CA GLN A 279 6.65 15.31 -3.13
C GLN A 279 7.73 15.80 -4.09
N ILE A 280 8.38 14.86 -4.77
CA ILE A 280 9.21 15.09 -5.95
C ILE A 280 8.82 14.11 -7.05
N ILE A 281 9.17 14.45 -8.28
CA ILE A 281 8.97 13.60 -9.44
C ILE A 281 10.36 13.24 -9.98
N VAL A 282 10.62 11.94 -10.15
CA VAL A 282 11.83 11.42 -10.78
C VAL A 282 11.52 11.04 -12.22
N GLU A 283 12.09 11.78 -13.16
CA GLU A 283 11.86 11.59 -14.59
C GLU A 283 12.94 10.68 -15.21
N SER A 284 12.58 9.82 -16.14
CA SER A 284 13.58 9.07 -16.92
C SER A 284 14.44 10.04 -17.76
N PRO A 285 15.78 9.88 -17.80
CA PRO A 285 16.56 8.73 -17.37
C PRO A 285 17.36 8.97 -16.07
N ASP A 286 16.89 9.85 -15.20
CA ASP A 286 17.62 10.29 -14.01
C ASP A 286 17.69 9.15 -12.98
N SER A 287 18.67 8.27 -13.15
CA SER A 287 18.98 7.20 -12.18
C SER A 287 19.77 7.77 -11.01
N GLY A 288 19.61 7.21 -9.82
CA GLY A 288 20.35 7.63 -8.64
C GLY A 288 19.73 7.16 -7.35
N ARG A 289 20.40 7.44 -6.24
CA ARG A 289 19.86 7.31 -4.88
C ARG A 289 19.27 8.65 -4.46
N TYR A 290 17.98 8.64 -4.19
CA TYR A 290 17.22 9.81 -3.77
C TYR A 290 17.02 9.75 -2.26
N PHE A 291 17.36 10.83 -1.57
CA PHE A 291 17.29 10.91 -0.12
C PHE A 291 16.26 11.94 0.29
N ILE A 292 15.55 11.64 1.38
CA ILE A 292 14.65 12.57 2.05
C ILE A 292 15.07 12.77 3.50
N ASP A 293 15.01 14.02 3.97
CA ASP A 293 15.11 14.39 5.38
C ASP A 293 13.89 15.21 5.78
N ILE A 294 13.04 14.62 6.63
CA ILE A 294 11.86 15.25 7.20
C ILE A 294 12.20 15.74 8.61
N THR A 295 12.13 17.05 8.82
CA THR A 295 12.19 17.64 10.15
C THR A 295 10.80 17.64 10.78
N THR A 296 10.69 17.08 11.98
CA THR A 296 9.48 17.05 12.81
C THR A 296 9.69 17.83 14.11
N SER A 297 8.66 17.93 14.96
CA SER A 297 8.81 18.56 16.27
C SER A 297 9.62 17.71 17.26
N PHE A 298 9.85 16.43 16.95
CA PHE A 298 10.53 15.46 17.80
C PHE A 298 11.91 15.03 17.28
N GLY A 299 12.26 15.34 16.03
CA GLY A 299 13.55 14.96 15.46
C GLY A 299 13.53 14.96 13.93
N HIS A 300 14.37 14.10 13.35
CA HIS A 300 14.44 13.88 11.92
C HIS A 300 13.94 12.48 11.59
N VAL A 301 13.20 12.36 10.49
CA VAL A 301 12.81 11.09 9.85
C VAL A 301 13.45 11.11 8.47
N THR A 302 14.30 10.13 8.20
CA THR A 302 15.09 10.06 6.97
C THR A 302 14.85 8.74 6.27
N ASP A 303 14.93 8.77 4.95
CA ASP A 303 14.83 7.58 4.11
C ASP A 303 15.57 7.82 2.79
N ASP A 304 15.84 6.77 2.05
CA ASP A 304 16.38 6.81 0.70
C ASP A 304 15.84 5.69 -0.19
N ILE A 305 15.88 5.92 -1.49
CA ILE A 305 15.44 4.95 -2.49
C ILE A 305 16.40 4.96 -3.67
N PHE A 306 16.83 3.78 -4.12
CA PHE A 306 17.64 3.67 -5.32
C PHE A 306 16.76 3.39 -6.54
N ILE A 307 16.85 4.27 -7.54
CA ILE A 307 16.11 4.16 -8.79
C ILE A 307 17.10 3.97 -9.94
N THR A 308 16.96 2.88 -10.68
CA THR A 308 17.77 2.61 -11.88
C THR A 308 16.90 2.55 -13.13
N PHE A 309 17.17 3.43 -14.09
CA PHE A 309 16.59 3.37 -15.43
C PHE A 309 17.55 2.66 -16.41
N TYR A 310 17.09 1.57 -17.01
CA TYR A 310 17.82 0.84 -18.04
C TYR A 310 17.38 1.29 -19.44
N GLY A 311 18.35 1.68 -20.27
CA GLY A 311 18.11 1.84 -21.71
C GLY A 311 17.83 0.50 -22.40
N THR A 312 17.32 0.55 -23.63
CA THR A 312 17.14 -0.65 -24.45
C THR A 312 18.47 -1.41 -24.56
N PRO A 313 18.52 -2.72 -24.20
CA PRO A 313 19.74 -3.50 -24.30
C PRO A 313 20.28 -3.48 -25.72
N GLY A 314 21.47 -2.90 -25.90
CA GLY A 314 22.19 -2.94 -27.16
C GLY A 314 22.75 -4.34 -27.37
N LEU A 315 22.36 -5.02 -28.44
CA LEU A 315 23.11 -6.19 -28.91
C LEU A 315 24.45 -5.69 -29.44
N ASP A 316 25.49 -5.77 -28.61
CA ASP A 316 26.85 -5.53 -29.09
C ASP A 316 27.16 -6.62 -30.12
N ARG A 317 27.22 -6.21 -31.39
CA ARG A 317 27.63 -7.09 -32.47
C ARG A 317 29.11 -7.34 -32.22
N ILE A 318 29.43 -8.50 -31.64
CA ILE A 318 30.80 -8.99 -31.58
C ILE A 318 31.23 -9.28 -33.03
N GLU A 319 31.65 -8.24 -33.74
CA GLU A 319 32.43 -8.41 -34.95
C GLU A 319 33.78 -8.96 -34.51
N LEU A 320 33.87 -10.29 -34.57
CA LEU A 320 35.07 -11.08 -34.33
C LEU A 320 36.30 -10.43 -35.00
N LEU A 321 37.34 -10.25 -34.17
CA LEU A 321 38.73 -9.98 -34.53
C LEU A 321 39.24 -10.84 -35.70
#